data_AF-A0A2G5SXL1-F1
#
_entry.id   AF-A0A2G5SXL1-F1
#
_cell.length_a   1.000
_cell.length_b   1.000
_cell.length_c   1.000
_cell.angle_alpha   90.00
_cell.angle_beta   90.00
_cell.angle_gamma   90.00
#
_symmetry.space_group_name_H-M   'P 1'
#
loop_
_entity.id
_entity.type
_entity.pdbx_description
1 polymer ?
#
loop_
_entity_poly.entity_id
_entity_poly.type
_entity_poly.pdbx_seq_one_letter_code
_entity_poly.pdbx_strand_id
1 'polypeptide(L)' 'MNLTEHILNVLRQAHFIIGQRLQLINQNPNGEQSELYQKLRIQLAFIDEVMRMGRRPLSVEDQIWLEDAMEKVTFFE' A
#
# COMPACT_ATOMS: atom_id res chain seq x y z
N MET A 1 12.13 -12.81 -1.41
CA MET A 1 12.88 -11.71 -2.04
C MET A 1 13.26 -10.77 -0.93
N ASN A 2 14.55 -10.55 -0.67
CA ASN A 2 14.93 -9.50 0.27
C ASN A 2 14.91 -8.18 -0.50
N LEU A 3 14.08 -7.23 -0.06
CA LEU A 3 14.11 -5.88 -0.63
C LEU A 3 15.42 -5.20 -0.25
N THR A 4 15.98 -4.43 -1.17
CA THR A 4 17.13 -3.59 -0.86
C THR A 4 16.69 -2.46 0.08
N GLU A 5 17.61 -1.95 0.90
CA GLU A 5 17.32 -0.83 1.82
C GLU A 5 16.81 0.40 1.07
N HIS A 6 17.27 0.60 -0.17
CA HIS A 6 16.78 1.66 -1.05
C HIS A 6 15.27 1.50 -1.35
N ILE A 7 14.84 0.30 -1.74
CA ILE A 7 13.42 0.03 -2.03
C ILE A 7 12.57 0.18 -0.76
N LEU A 8 13.06 -0.31 0.39
CA LEU A 8 12.39 -0.12 1.67
C LEU A 8 12.21 1.37 2.01
N ASN A 9 13.21 2.22 1.73
CA ASN A 9 13.09 3.65 1.94
C ASN A 9 12.05 4.31 1.03
N VAL A 10 11.98 3.91 -0.25
CA VAL A 10 10.93 4.39 -1.17
C VAL A 10 9.54 3.99 -0.67
N LEU A 11 9.36 2.74 -0.24
CA LEU A 11 8.08 2.26 0.31
C LEU A 11 7.69 2.99 1.60
N ARG A 12 8.63 3.24 2.51
CA ARG A 12 8.39 4.03 3.73
C ARG A 12 7.93 5.47 3.40
N GLN A 13 8.55 6.10 2.41
CA GLN A 13 8.14 7.44 1.96
C GLN A 13 6.74 7.44 1.35
N ALA A 14 6.44 6.45 0.50
CA ALA A 14 5.11 6.31 -0.10
C ALA A 14 4.04 6.07 0.98
N HIS A 15 4.29 5.16 1.93
CA HIS A 15 3.42 4.92 3.09
C HIS A 15 3.17 6.21 3.88
N PHE A 16 4.22 6.97 4.19
CA PHE A 16 4.10 8.23 4.91
C PHE A 16 3.22 9.24 4.17
N ILE A 17 3.43 9.43 2.86
CA ILE A 17 2.65 10.37 2.04
C ILE A 17 1.17 9.97 1.99
N ILE A 18 0.87 8.69 1.79
CA ILE A 18 -0.51 8.19 1.76
C ILE A 18 -1.18 8.36 3.14
N GLY A 19 -0.46 8.07 4.22
CA GLY A 19 -0.94 8.30 5.58
C GLY A 19 -1.31 9.77 5.85
N GLN A 20 -0.46 10.71 5.42
CA GLN A 20 -0.74 12.15 5.52
C GLN A 20 -1.99 12.54 4.72
N ARG A 21 -2.16 12.00 3.50
CA ARG A 21 -3.36 12.26 2.69
C ARG A 21 -4.64 11.73 3.33
N LEU A 22 -4.60 10.52 3.90
CA LEU A 22 -5.74 9.96 4.62
C LEU A 22 -6.10 10.79 5.85
N GLN A 23 -5.11 11.31 6.59
CA GLN A 23 -5.35 12.23 7.71
C GLN A 23 -6.09 13.50 7.27
N LEU A 24 -5.69 14.10 6.14
CA LEU A 24 -6.39 15.27 5.58
C LEU A 24 -7.81 14.95 5.12
N ILE A 25 -8.02 13.77 4.52
CA ILE A 25 -9.37 13.34 4.10
C ILE A 25 -10.27 13.15 5.32
N ASN A 26 -9.77 12.53 6.39
CA ASN A 26 -10.53 12.29 7.62
C ASN A 26 -10.90 13.57 8.38
N GLN A 27 -10.25 14.70 8.08
CA GLN A 27 -10.62 16.02 8.60
C GLN A 27 -11.85 16.60 7.89
N ASN A 28 -12.23 16.08 6.72
CA ASN A 28 -13.40 16.52 5.97
C ASN A 28 -14.64 15.71 6.36
N PRO A 29 -15.82 16.35 6.52
CA PRO A 29 -17.08 15.63 6.68
C PRO A 29 -17.31 14.66 5.52
N ASN A 30 -17.59 13.40 5.85
CA ASN A 30 -17.78 12.29 4.88
C ASN A 30 -16.55 11.94 4.03
N GLY A 31 -15.33 12.39 4.38
CA GLY A 31 -14.12 12.07 3.62
C GLY A 31 -13.89 10.57 3.43
N GLU A 32 -14.21 9.76 4.45
CA GLU A 32 -14.10 8.30 4.42
C GLU A 32 -15.02 7.61 3.39
N GLN A 33 -16.09 8.30 2.96
CA GLN A 33 -17.00 7.79 1.94
C GLN A 33 -16.50 8.07 0.52
N SER A 34 -15.43 8.85 0.37
CA SER A 34 -14.89 9.18 -0.95
C SER A 34 -14.18 7.98 -1.58
N GLU A 35 -14.28 7.86 -2.91
CA GLU A 35 -13.53 6.87 -3.69
C GLU A 35 -12.02 7.01 -3.47
N LEU A 36 -11.52 8.25 -3.33
CA LEU A 36 -10.12 8.54 -3.05
C LEU A 36 -9.67 7.92 -1.71
N TYR A 37 -10.49 7.99 -0.66
CA TYR A 37 -10.19 7.35 0.62
C TYR A 37 -10.01 5.84 0.47
N GLN A 38 -10.94 5.18 -0.24
CA GLN A 38 -10.89 3.73 -0.46
C GLN A 38 -9.64 3.34 -1.25
N LYS A 39 -9.31 4.08 -2.33
CA LYS A 39 -8.10 3.86 -3.12
C LYS A 39 -6.83 4.00 -2.28
N LEU A 40 -6.73 5.07 -1.49
CA LEU A 40 -5.56 5.31 -0.62
C LEU A 40 -5.42 4.24 0.48
N ARG A 41 -6.53 3.74 1.02
CA ARG A 41 -6.52 2.63 1.99
C ARG A 41 -5.98 1.33 1.37
N ILE A 42 -6.40 1.00 0.15
CA ILE A 42 -5.90 -0.17 -0.58
C ILE A 42 -4.40 -0.02 -0.85
N GLN A 43 -3.95 1.14 -1.33
CA GLN A 43 -2.53 1.41 -1.59
C GLN A 43 -1.68 1.33 -0.31
N LEU A 44 -2.18 1.85 0.82
CA LEU A 44 -1.47 1.79 2.09
C LEU A 44 -1.28 0.34 2.56
N ALA A 45 -2.36 -0.46 2.51
CA ALA A 45 -2.33 -1.87 2.89
C ALA A 45 -1.38 -2.68 1.99
N PHE A 46 -1.35 -2.39 0.69
CA PHE A 46 -0.40 -3.01 -0.24
C PHE A 46 1.05 -2.71 0.14
N ILE A 47 1.37 -1.45 0.44
CA ILE A 47 2.73 -1.04 0.81
C ILE A 47 3.18 -1.69 2.12
N ASP A 48 2.30 -1.74 3.13
CA ASP A 48 2.59 -2.42 4.41
C ASP A 48 2.96 -3.89 4.19
N GLU A 49 2.20 -4.56 3.33
CA GLU A 49 2.40 -5.98 3.07
C GLU A 49 3.67 -6.23 2.24
N VAL A 50 3.96 -5.40 1.23
CA VAL A 50 5.23 -5.45 0.49
C VAL A 50 6.43 -5.20 1.43
N MET A 51 6.33 -4.25 2.35
CA MET A 51 7.36 -4.02 3.37
C MET A 51 7.51 -5.21 4.34
N ARG A 52 6.41 -5.89 4.69
CA ARG A 52 6.43 -7.10 5.53
C ARG A 52 7.10 -8.26 4.81
N MET A 53 6.72 -8.52 3.56
CA MET A 53 7.28 -9.57 2.71
C MET A 53 8.75 -9.33 2.39
N GLY A 54 9.15 -8.07 2.15
CA GLY A 54 10.53 -7.72 1.86
C GLY A 54 11.56 -7.98 2.96
N ARG A 55 11.09 -8.30 4.18
CA ARG A 55 11.93 -8.68 5.34
C ARG A 55 12.13 -10.18 5.46
N ARG A 56 11.54 -11.00 4.58
CA ARG A 56 11.61 -12.46 4.61
C ARG A 56 11.70 -13.08 3.20
N PRO A 57 12.12 -14.34 3.07
CA PRO A 57 11.94 -15.08 1.83
C PRO A 57 10.44 -15.13 1.44
N LEU A 58 10.17 -15.03 0.13
CA LEU A 58 8.79 -15.09 -0.38
C LEU A 58 8.38 -16.56 -0.46
N SER A 59 7.22 -16.89 0.11
CA SER A 59 6.55 -18.17 -0.13
C SER A 59 5.79 -18.14 -1.47
N VAL A 60 5.24 -19.28 -1.89
CA VAL A 60 4.32 -19.34 -3.04
C VAL A 60 3.02 -18.58 -2.74
N GLU A 61 2.52 -18.66 -1.50
CA GLU A 61 1.33 -17.91 -1.06
C GLU A 61 1.53 -16.39 -1.19
N ASP A 62 2.72 -15.90 -0.85
CA ASP A 62 3.07 -14.48 -1.00
C ASP A 62 3.04 -14.01 -2.45
N GLN A 63 3.44 -14.88 -3.39
CA GLN A 63 3.45 -14.57 -4.82
C GLN A 63 2.04 -14.49 -5.38
N ILE A 64 1.17 -15.45 -5.03
CA ILE A 64 -0.25 -15.44 -5.42
C ILE A 64 -0.93 -14.19 -4.86
N TRP A 65 -0.66 -13.85 -3.61
CA TRP A 65 -1.21 -12.65 -2.99
C TRP A 65 -0.72 -11.37 -3.68
N LEU A 66 0.56 -11.29 -4.05
CA LEU A 66 1.13 -10.13 -4.75
C LEU A 66 0.45 -9.90 -6.10
N GLU A 67 0.18 -10.94 -6.87
CA GLU A 67 -0.49 -10.82 -8.16
C GLU A 67 -1.92 -10.27 -8.01
N ASP A 68 -2.73 -10.86 -7.12
CA ASP A 68 -4.09 -10.39 -6.82
C ASP A 68 -4.11 -8.97 -6.24
N ALA A 69 -3.15 -8.64 -5.37
CA ALA A 69 -3.04 -7.32 -4.78
C ALA A 69 -2.57 -6.26 -5.80
N MET A 70 -1.68 -6.63 -6.72
CA MET A 70 -1.26 -5.75 -7.81
C MET A 70 -2.44 -5.43 -8.72
N GLU A 71 -3.23 -6.42 -9.14
CA GLU A 71 -4.44 -6.21 -9.93
C GLU A 71 -5.37 -5.20 -9.25
N LYS A 72 -5.65 -5.38 -7.96
CA LYS A 72 -6.49 -4.46 -7.17
C LYS A 72 -5.93 -3.04 -7.07
N VAL A 73 -4.63 -2.85 -7.22
CA VAL A 73 -4.00 -1.52 -7.22
C VAL A 73 -4.01 -0.89 -8.63
N THR A 74 -3.88 -1.68 -9.70
CA THR A 74 -3.88 -1.19 -11.11
C THR A 74 -5.27 -0.92 -11.68
N PHE A 75 -6.34 -1.59 -11.22
CA PHE A 75 -7.70 -1.46 -11.77
C PHE A 75 -8.41 -0.11 -11.50
N PHE A 76 -7.69 0.92 -11.05
CA PHE A 76 -8.28 2.19 -10.60
C PHE A 76 -7.78 3.44 -11.34
N GLU A 77 -7.17 3.28 -12.52
CA GLU A 77 -6.93 4.34 -13.52
C GLU A 77 -8.22 4.82 -14.18
#